data_AF-A0AA51L6M1-F1
#
_entry.id   AF-A0AA51L6M1-F1
#
_cell.length_a   1.000
_cell.length_b   1.000
_cell.length_c   1.000
_cell.angle_alpha   90.00
_cell.angle_beta   90.00
_cell.angle_gamma   90.00
#
_symmetry.space_group_name_H-M   'P 1'
#
loop_
_entity.id
_entity.type
_entity.pdbx_description
1 polymer ?
#
loop_
_entity_poly.entity_id
_entity_poly.type
_entity_poly.pdbx_seq_one_letter_code
_entity_poly.pdbx_strand_id
1 'polypeptide(L)'
;MYYEKIHFFLIVLFLSGCTGTIDKKSSQSENLIQKLQEEGHTVINMGVGNSSGPHLFSVYPTYYKVDGKHLAIYEFQNEKEAKKESKTISEDGTHIGGVIVEPIDIPHFYQKGEFIVSYIGSDTKFEKDLEKILGKSITHYPILNK
;
A
#
# COMPACT_ATOMS: atom_id res chain seq x y z
N MET A 1 33.77 24.23 -59.52
CA MET A 1 32.79 25.31 -59.26
C MET A 1 32.00 24.91 -58.02
N TYR A 2 32.34 25.52 -56.89
CA TYR A 2 31.65 25.34 -55.62
C TYR A 2 30.34 26.13 -55.63
N TYR A 3 29.22 25.48 -55.31
CA TYR A 3 28.00 26.17 -54.92
C TYR A 3 27.56 25.63 -53.56
N GLU A 4 27.76 26.47 -52.56
CA GLU A 4 27.31 26.30 -51.19
C GLU A 4 25.78 26.22 -51.13
N LYS A 5 25.25 25.12 -50.60
CA LYS A 5 23.89 25.11 -50.07
C LYS A 5 23.97 25.52 -48.61
N ILE A 6 23.74 26.82 -48.39
CA ILE A 6 23.43 27.39 -47.09
C ILE A 6 22.11 26.77 -46.63
N HIS A 7 22.21 25.70 -45.84
CA HIS A 7 21.07 25.23 -45.06
C HIS A 7 20.93 26.19 -43.88
N PHE A 8 19.93 27.06 -44.00
CA PHE A 8 19.40 27.88 -42.92
C PHE A 8 18.88 26.96 -41.81
N PHE A 9 19.77 26.53 -40.92
CA PHE A 9 19.41 25.79 -39.72
C PHE A 9 18.78 26.79 -38.75
N LEU A 10 17.46 26.88 -38.83
CA LEU A 10 16.64 27.71 -37.97
C LEU A 10 16.79 27.16 -36.54
N ILE A 11 17.61 27.84 -35.74
CA ILE A 11 17.80 27.60 -34.32
C ILE A 11 16.45 27.77 -33.64
N VAL A 12 15.79 26.66 -33.32
CA VAL A 12 14.67 26.65 -32.38
C VAL A 12 15.28 26.69 -30.98
N LEU A 13 15.24 27.88 -30.38
CA LEU A 13 15.47 28.11 -28.96
C LEU A 13 14.45 27.28 -28.15
N PHE A 14 14.86 26.11 -27.66
CA PHE A 14 14.18 25.40 -26.58
C PHE A 14 14.41 26.18 -25.28
N LEU A 15 13.65 27.26 -25.09
CA LEU A 15 13.39 27.84 -23.79
C LEU A 15 12.10 27.21 -23.27
N SER A 16 12.22 26.18 -22.42
CA SER A 16 11.25 25.82 -21.37
C SER A 16 11.66 24.50 -20.74
N GLY A 17 12.15 24.57 -19.52
CA GLY A 17 12.41 23.39 -18.71
C GLY A 17 13.17 23.78 -17.46
N CYS A 18 12.50 24.47 -16.54
CA CYS A 18 12.90 24.36 -15.15
C CYS A 18 12.87 22.86 -14.83
N THR A 19 14.04 22.24 -14.67
CA THR A 19 14.16 20.94 -14.04
C THR A 19 13.80 21.14 -12.57
N GLY A 20 12.50 21.27 -12.31
CA GLY A 20 11.93 20.82 -11.06
C GLY A 20 12.01 19.31 -11.13
N THR A 21 13.07 18.73 -10.56
CA THR A 21 12.96 17.39 -10.01
C THR A 21 11.83 17.47 -8.98
N ILE A 22 10.60 17.20 -9.43
CA ILE A 22 9.59 16.67 -8.52
C ILE A 22 10.18 15.33 -8.16
N ASP A 23 10.94 15.31 -7.06
CA ASP A 23 11.29 14.10 -6.38
C ASP A 23 9.94 13.47 -6.01
N LYS A 24 9.46 12.58 -6.87
CA LYS A 24 8.42 11.64 -6.54
C LYS A 24 9.05 10.82 -5.42
N LYS A 25 8.85 11.24 -4.16
CA LYS A 25 9.06 10.39 -2.99
C LYS A 25 8.26 9.14 -3.35
N SER A 26 8.95 8.08 -3.77
CA SER A 26 8.31 6.81 -4.09
C SER A 26 7.52 6.46 -2.85
N SER A 27 6.20 6.46 -2.99
CA SER A 27 5.33 6.22 -1.84
C SER A 27 5.70 4.83 -1.35
N GLN A 28 5.91 4.67 -0.06
CA GLN A 28 6.35 3.41 0.51
C GLN A 28 5.32 2.29 0.27
N SER A 29 4.06 2.64 -0.09
CA SER A 29 3.09 1.70 -0.64
C SER A 29 3.50 1.14 -2.01
N GLU A 30 4.05 1.96 -2.92
CA GLU A 30 4.63 1.51 -4.20
C GLU A 30 5.75 0.48 -3.95
N ASN A 31 6.54 0.65 -2.89
CA ASN A 31 7.59 -0.31 -2.52
C ASN A 31 7.03 -1.67 -2.07
N LEU A 32 5.96 -1.67 -1.26
CA LEU A 32 5.25 -2.91 -0.89
C LEU A 32 4.67 -3.61 -2.13
N ILE A 33 4.00 -2.87 -3.00
CA ILE A 33 3.42 -3.42 -4.23
C ILE A 33 4.50 -4.01 -5.13
N GLN A 34 5.62 -3.30 -5.32
CA GLN A 34 6.75 -3.79 -6.08
C GLN A 34 7.31 -5.08 -5.49
N LYS A 35 7.51 -5.15 -4.16
CA LYS A 35 8.00 -6.37 -3.51
C LYS A 35 7.05 -7.56 -3.69
N LEU A 36 5.74 -7.34 -3.60
CA LEU A 36 4.76 -8.40 -3.88
C LEU A 36 4.86 -8.91 -5.33
N GLN A 37 5.06 -8.01 -6.29
CA GLN A 37 5.29 -8.39 -7.69
C GLN A 37 6.60 -9.15 -7.89
N GLU A 38 7.67 -8.77 -7.18
CA GLU A 38 8.97 -9.46 -7.19
C GLU A 38 8.87 -10.88 -6.59
N GLU A 39 7.99 -11.12 -5.61
CA GLU A 39 7.66 -12.47 -5.11
C GLU A 39 6.73 -13.26 -6.05
N GLY A 40 6.38 -12.70 -7.21
CA GLY A 40 5.63 -13.36 -8.28
C GLY A 40 4.10 -13.19 -8.19
N HIS A 41 3.61 -12.29 -7.33
CA HIS A 41 2.18 -12.05 -7.20
C HIS A 41 1.64 -11.11 -8.29
N THR A 42 0.43 -11.40 -8.77
CA THR A 42 -0.35 -10.45 -9.57
C THR A 42 -1.07 -9.48 -8.64
N VAL A 43 -0.74 -8.19 -8.76
CA VAL A 43 -1.32 -7.13 -7.92
C VAL A 43 -2.18 -6.18 -8.77
N ILE A 44 -3.45 -6.02 -8.40
CA ILE A 44 -4.41 -5.12 -9.04
C ILE A 44 -4.82 -4.03 -8.04
N ASN A 45 -4.65 -2.76 -8.41
CA ASN A 45 -5.15 -1.63 -7.63
C ASN A 45 -6.67 -1.48 -7.84
N MET A 46 -7.43 -1.51 -6.75
CA MET A 46 -8.90 -1.41 -6.74
C MET A 46 -9.40 -0.01 -6.39
N GLY A 47 -8.50 0.92 -6.07
CA GLY A 47 -8.79 2.31 -5.74
C GLY A 47 -8.85 2.59 -4.23
N VAL A 48 -9.02 3.87 -3.91
CA VAL A 48 -9.16 4.35 -2.53
C VAL A 48 -10.59 4.10 -2.05
N GLY A 49 -10.73 3.62 -0.82
CA GLY A 49 -12.02 3.48 -0.15
C GLY A 49 -12.75 4.81 -0.06
N ASN A 50 -14.09 4.75 -0.03
CA ASN A 50 -14.93 5.93 0.13
C ASN A 50 -15.48 6.01 1.58
N SER A 51 -16.17 7.10 1.89
CA SER A 51 -16.78 7.37 3.20
C SER A 51 -18.01 6.53 3.53
N SER A 52 -18.37 5.54 2.71
CA SER A 52 -19.60 4.76 2.89
C SER A 52 -19.45 3.57 3.85
N GLY A 53 -18.22 3.22 4.24
CA GLY A 53 -17.93 2.15 5.20
C GLY A 53 -17.51 2.67 6.58
N PRO A 54 -17.38 1.79 7.59
CA PRO A 54 -16.87 2.19 8.90
C PRO A 54 -15.45 2.73 8.77
N HIS A 55 -15.21 3.93 9.31
CA HIS A 55 -13.88 4.48 9.44
C HIS A 55 -13.13 3.76 10.56
N LEU A 56 -12.29 2.80 10.18
CA LEU A 56 -11.47 2.03 11.12
C LEU A 56 -10.28 2.86 11.64
N PHE A 57 -9.79 3.78 10.81
CA PHE A 57 -8.63 4.63 11.07
C PHE A 57 -8.88 6.07 10.59
N SER A 58 -7.99 7.00 10.91
CA SER A 58 -8.10 8.40 10.46
C SER A 58 -7.87 8.60 8.95
N VAL A 59 -7.36 7.58 8.26
CA VAL A 59 -7.09 7.59 6.82
C VAL A 59 -7.95 6.57 6.08
N TYR A 60 -8.24 6.85 4.81
CA TYR A 60 -8.90 5.90 3.94
C TYR A 60 -7.92 4.84 3.43
N PRO A 61 -8.32 3.56 3.34
CA PRO A 61 -7.48 2.54 2.74
C PRO A 61 -7.42 2.71 1.23
N THR A 62 -6.29 2.31 0.65
CA THR A 62 -6.25 1.89 -0.76
C THR A 62 -6.42 0.38 -0.81
N TYR A 63 -7.37 -0.09 -1.62
CA TYR A 63 -7.65 -1.52 -1.78
C TYR A 63 -6.86 -2.10 -2.94
N TYR A 64 -6.38 -3.32 -2.75
CA TYR A 64 -5.70 -4.11 -3.75
C TYR A 64 -6.27 -5.53 -3.79
N LYS A 65 -6.14 -6.16 -4.96
CA LYS A 65 -6.38 -7.58 -5.15
C LYS A 65 -5.05 -8.25 -5.51
N VAL A 66 -4.58 -9.16 -4.68
CA VAL A 66 -3.31 -9.88 -4.85
C VAL A 66 -3.59 -11.36 -5.03
N ASP A 67 -3.39 -11.89 -6.25
CA ASP A 67 -3.77 -13.27 -6.63
C ASP A 67 -5.19 -13.64 -6.17
N GLY A 68 -6.14 -12.73 -6.37
CA GLY A 68 -7.52 -12.96 -5.97
C GLY A 68 -7.88 -12.49 -4.56
N LYS A 69 -6.90 -12.25 -3.69
CA LYS A 69 -7.07 -11.93 -2.26
C LYS A 69 -7.19 -10.45 -2.02
N HIS A 70 -8.01 -10.03 -1.06
CA HIS A 70 -8.19 -8.62 -0.73
C HIS A 70 -7.13 -8.14 0.25
N LEU A 71 -6.51 -7.01 -0.06
CA LEU A 71 -5.55 -6.32 0.79
C LEU A 71 -5.99 -4.86 0.93
N ALA A 72 -5.96 -4.32 2.15
CA ALA A 72 -6.17 -2.90 2.41
C ALA A 72 -4.89 -2.28 2.96
N ILE A 73 -4.45 -1.16 2.38
CA ILE A 73 -3.27 -0.42 2.82
C ILE A 73 -3.71 0.95 3.31
N TYR A 74 -3.45 1.25 4.57
CA TYR A 74 -3.70 2.54 5.22
C TYR A 74 -2.36 3.27 5.35
N GLU A 75 -2.19 4.34 4.57
CA GLU A 75 -0.98 5.17 4.57
C GLU A 75 -1.21 6.43 5.43
N PHE A 76 -0.44 6.55 6.50
CA PHE A 76 -0.51 7.67 7.43
C PHE A 76 0.51 8.74 7.06
N GLN A 77 0.36 9.93 7.65
CA GLN A 77 1.31 11.03 7.44
C GLN A 77 2.74 10.66 7.89
N ASN A 78 2.86 9.80 8.90
CA ASN A 78 4.14 9.35 9.46
C ASN A 78 3.96 8.07 10.28
N GLU A 79 5.08 7.43 10.60
CA GLU A 79 5.13 6.20 11.41
C GLU A 79 4.53 6.36 12.82
N LYS A 80 4.66 7.55 13.44
CA LYS A 80 4.15 7.78 14.78
C LYS A 80 2.62 7.68 14.81
N GLU A 81 1.93 8.24 13.82
CA GLU A 81 0.47 8.12 13.71
C GLU A 81 0.05 6.68 13.38
N ALA A 82 0.71 6.02 12.42
CA ALA A 82 0.43 4.62 12.10
C ALA A 82 0.57 3.71 13.34
N LYS A 83 1.64 3.89 14.13
CA LYS A 83 1.89 3.14 15.35
C LYS A 83 0.95 3.49 16.49
N LYS A 84 0.41 4.72 16.52
CA LYS A 84 -0.60 5.12 17.50
C LYS A 84 -1.92 4.44 17.19
N GLU A 85 -2.34 4.43 15.93
CA GLU A 85 -3.59 3.83 15.51
C GLU A 85 -3.54 2.31 15.47
N SER A 86 -2.40 1.69 15.17
CA SER A 86 -2.29 0.23 15.24
C SER A 86 -2.54 -0.35 16.63
N LYS A 87 -2.36 0.45 17.70
CA LYS A 87 -2.65 0.05 19.09
C LYS A 87 -4.13 0.02 19.42
N THR A 88 -4.99 0.54 18.54
CA THR A 88 -6.45 0.43 18.73
C THR A 88 -6.99 -0.91 18.24
N ILE A 89 -6.18 -1.67 17.49
CA ILE A 89 -6.51 -3.01 17.01
C ILE A 89 -6.36 -3.98 18.20
N SER A 90 -7.40 -4.75 18.49
CA SER A 90 -7.33 -5.82 19.48
C SER A 90 -6.37 -6.91 19.04
N GLU A 91 -5.87 -7.70 20.00
CA GLU A 91 -4.95 -8.80 19.70
C GLU A 91 -5.54 -9.80 18.69
N ASP A 92 -6.83 -10.06 18.72
CA ASP A 92 -7.52 -10.93 17.75
C ASP A 92 -7.97 -10.19 16.48
N GLY A 93 -7.75 -8.88 16.35
CA GLY A 93 -8.14 -8.10 15.18
C GLY A 93 -9.65 -7.93 14.97
N THR A 94 -10.49 -8.32 15.93
CA THR A 94 -11.97 -8.19 15.84
C THR A 94 -12.49 -6.85 16.35
N HIS A 95 -11.65 -6.06 17.01
CA HIS A 95 -11.98 -4.71 17.45
C HIS A 95 -10.92 -3.73 16.96
N ILE A 96 -11.37 -2.58 16.44
CA ILE A 96 -10.49 -1.48 16.05
C ILE A 96 -11.06 -0.20 16.67
N GLY A 97 -10.42 0.27 17.73
CA GLY A 97 -10.95 1.35 18.55
C GLY A 97 -12.29 0.98 19.16
N GLY A 98 -13.35 1.70 18.78
CA GLY A 98 -14.72 1.43 19.23
C GLY A 98 -15.56 0.60 18.24
N VAL A 99 -14.98 0.17 17.12
CA VAL A 99 -15.69 -0.58 16.07
C VAL A 99 -15.44 -2.07 16.23
N ILE A 100 -16.53 -2.85 16.25
CA ILE A 100 -16.48 -4.31 16.17
C ILE A 100 -16.49 -4.70 14.70
N VAL A 101 -15.53 -5.55 14.32
CA VAL A 101 -15.40 -6.13 12.99
C VAL A 101 -15.78 -7.61 13.10
N GLU A 102 -16.73 -8.04 12.26
CA GLU A 102 -17.08 -9.45 12.09
C GLU A 102 -16.39 -9.96 10.82
N PRO A 103 -15.16 -10.48 10.93
CA PRO A 103 -14.41 -10.85 9.74
C PRO A 103 -14.97 -12.14 9.14
N ILE A 104 -15.00 -12.21 7.81
CA ILE A 104 -15.43 -13.42 7.07
C ILE A 104 -14.39 -14.54 7.10
N ASP A 105 -13.15 -14.23 7.53
CA ASP A 105 -12.00 -15.13 7.62
C ASP A 105 -10.98 -14.55 8.64
N ILE A 106 -9.77 -15.10 8.73
CA ILE A 106 -8.77 -14.71 9.73
C ILE A 106 -8.23 -13.29 9.49
N PRO A 107 -8.35 -12.36 10.46
CA PRO A 107 -7.79 -11.02 10.35
C PRO A 107 -6.29 -10.98 10.65
N HIS A 108 -5.51 -10.60 9.65
CA HIS A 108 -4.08 -10.30 9.78
C HIS A 108 -3.84 -8.80 9.59
N PHE A 109 -3.36 -8.15 10.63
CA PHE A 109 -2.90 -6.76 10.56
C PHE A 109 -1.38 -6.69 10.70
N TYR A 110 -0.77 -5.74 10.00
CA TYR A 110 0.66 -5.48 10.04
C TYR A 110 0.88 -3.99 10.20
N GLN A 111 1.85 -3.59 11.01
CA GLN A 111 2.30 -2.19 11.08
C GLN A 111 3.77 -2.11 10.71
N LYS A 112 4.09 -1.30 9.69
CA LYS A 112 5.47 -1.04 9.27
C LYS A 112 5.60 0.39 8.77
N GLY A 113 6.52 1.16 9.38
CA GLY A 113 6.69 2.56 9.04
C GLY A 113 5.36 3.31 9.11
N GLU A 114 5.04 4.06 8.06
CA GLU A 114 3.80 4.84 7.93
C GLU A 114 2.56 4.04 7.49
N PHE A 115 2.61 2.69 7.51
CA PHE A 115 1.49 1.84 7.09
C PHE A 115 0.87 1.02 8.20
N ILE A 116 -0.44 0.83 8.06
CA ILE A 116 -1.13 -0.37 8.52
C ILE A 116 -1.60 -1.14 7.28
N VAL A 117 -1.37 -2.44 7.24
CA VAL A 117 -1.85 -3.33 6.17
C VAL A 117 -2.80 -4.35 6.77
N SER A 118 -3.96 -4.54 6.15
CA SER A 118 -4.95 -5.55 6.54
C SER A 118 -5.12 -6.58 5.44
N TYR A 119 -5.02 -7.85 5.81
CA TYR A 119 -5.36 -9.02 5.02
C TYR A 119 -6.35 -9.87 5.82
N ILE A 120 -7.52 -10.15 5.26
CA ILE A 120 -8.50 -11.05 5.87
C ILE A 120 -8.52 -12.34 5.04
N GLY A 121 -7.96 -13.43 5.57
CA GLY A 121 -7.85 -14.70 4.85
C GLY A 121 -6.85 -15.68 5.48
N SER A 122 -6.88 -16.94 5.05
CA SER A 122 -6.05 -18.02 5.63
C SER A 122 -4.96 -18.59 4.69
N ASP A 123 -4.55 -17.87 3.63
CA ASP A 123 -3.50 -18.36 2.72
C ASP A 123 -2.12 -18.24 3.36
N THR A 124 -1.62 -19.37 3.88
CA THR A 124 -0.34 -19.43 4.61
C THR A 124 0.89 -19.05 3.78
N LYS A 125 0.85 -19.18 2.44
CA LYS A 125 1.97 -18.74 1.59
C LYS A 125 1.96 -17.22 1.53
N PHE A 126 0.80 -16.64 1.24
CA PHE A 126 0.65 -15.20 1.15
C PHE A 126 0.93 -14.50 2.49
N GLU A 127 0.50 -15.10 3.61
CA GLU A 127 0.85 -14.62 4.95
C GLU A 127 2.37 -14.57 5.15
N LYS A 128 3.11 -15.64 4.79
CA LYS A 128 4.58 -15.66 4.91
C LYS A 128 5.26 -14.64 4.01
N ASP A 129 4.74 -14.43 2.80
CA ASP A 129 5.28 -13.43 1.87
C ASP A 129 5.04 -12.01 2.42
N LEU A 130 3.86 -11.74 2.99
CA LEU A 130 3.58 -10.50 3.72
C LEU A 130 4.50 -10.34 4.94
N GLU A 131 4.71 -11.39 5.74
CA GLU A 131 5.60 -11.34 6.91
C GLU A 131 7.06 -11.07 6.53
N LYS A 132 7.53 -11.64 5.42
CA LYS A 132 8.87 -11.38 4.87
C LYS A 132 9.04 -9.90 4.50
N ILE A 133 7.99 -9.26 3.98
CA ILE A 133 8.03 -7.87 3.53
C ILE A 133 7.75 -6.89 4.68
N LEU A 134 6.79 -7.18 5.55
CA LEU A 134 6.22 -6.25 6.54
C LEU A 134 6.65 -6.54 7.98
N GLY A 135 7.19 -7.73 8.25
CA GLY A 135 7.39 -8.24 9.60
C GLY A 135 6.16 -9.01 10.11
N LYS A 136 6.23 -9.51 11.33
CA LYS A 136 5.17 -10.32 11.93
C LYS A 136 3.84 -9.57 12.01
N SER A 137 2.74 -10.30 11.84
CA SER A 137 1.41 -9.75 12.12
C SER A 137 1.32 -9.30 13.58
N ILE A 138 0.63 -8.19 13.80
CA ILE A 138 0.31 -7.67 15.14
C ILE A 138 -0.98 -8.27 15.71
N THR A 139 -1.67 -9.11 14.93
CA THR A 139 -2.85 -9.84 15.39
C THR A 139 -2.59 -11.34 15.43
N HIS A 140 -3.27 -11.99 16.37
CA HIS A 140 -3.29 -13.42 16.58
C HIS A 140 -4.75 -13.85 16.78
N TYR A 141 -5.38 -14.30 15.69
CA TYR A 141 -6.75 -14.79 15.76
C TYR A 141 -6.77 -16.21 16.35
N PRO A 142 -7.49 -16.45 17.46
CA PRO A 142 -7.60 -17.78 18.02
C PRO A 142 -8.38 -18.67 17.04
N ILE A 143 -7.72 -19.72 16.52
CA ILE A 143 -8.41 -20.76 15.77
C ILE A 143 -9.27 -21.55 16.76
N LEU A 144 -10.55 -21.20 16.84
CA LEU A 144 -11.51 -22.00 17.57
C LEU A 144 -11.67 -23.32 16.82
N ASN A 145 -11.10 -24.39 17.38
CA ASN A 145 -11.37 -25.75 16.92
C ASN A 145 -12.88 -25.96 16.92
N LYS A 146 -13.48 -26.02 15.73
CA LYS A 146 -14.86 -26.49 15.54
C LYS A 146 -14.87 -28.01 15.51
#